data_AF-A0A3M5GB96-F1
#
_entry.id   AF-A0A3M5GB96-F1
#
_cell.length_a   1.000
_cell.length_b   1.000
_cell.length_c   1.000
_cell.angle_alpha   90.00
_cell.angle_beta   90.00
_cell.angle_gamma   90.00
#
_symmetry.space_group_name_H-M   'P 1'
#
loop_
_entity.id
_entity.type
_entity.pdbx_description
1 polymer ?
#
loop_
_entity_poly.entity_id
_entity_poly.type
_entity_poly.pdbx_seq_one_letter_code
_entity_poly.pdbx_strand_id
1 'polypeptide(L)'
;MCFLVIRTEEPELANFAAFPLDLRETDFLQELDTHISNLQQDAAERAIEAAIVDTTPMPLRTLYNPDTCPVELLPHLASSWSVDRWDEKWSEPVKRNAVKASFYVHAHKGTIGALRRVVEPLGCDRSWRT
;
A
#
# COMPACT_ATOMS: atom_id res chain seq x y z
N MET A 1 -41.41 17.95 -38.35
CA MET A 1 -40.02 18.31 -38.63
C MET A 1 -39.25 17.01 -38.76
N CYS A 2 -38.86 16.60 -39.97
CA CYS A 2 -38.15 15.35 -40.20
C CYS A 2 -36.73 15.45 -39.65
N PHE A 3 -36.33 14.55 -38.75
CA PHE A 3 -34.93 14.25 -38.50
C PHE A 3 -34.64 12.83 -38.96
N LEU A 4 -33.75 12.74 -39.94
CA LEU A 4 -33.25 11.51 -40.54
C LEU A 4 -32.11 10.99 -39.65
N VAL A 5 -32.27 9.83 -39.01
CA VAL A 5 -31.14 9.07 -38.47
C VAL A 5 -30.94 7.86 -39.38
N ILE A 6 -29.81 7.86 -40.08
CA ILE A 6 -29.37 6.76 -40.94
C ILE A 6 -29.14 5.54 -40.04
N ARG A 7 -30.02 4.54 -40.12
CA ARG A 7 -29.73 3.20 -39.63
C ARG A 7 -29.13 2.39 -40.77
N THR A 8 -27.83 2.15 -40.70
CA THR A 8 -27.19 1.08 -41.49
C THR A 8 -27.60 -0.25 -40.89
N GLU A 9 -28.13 -1.13 -41.74
CA GLU A 9 -28.55 -2.50 -41.44
C GLU A 9 -27.38 -3.33 -40.88
N GLU A 10 -27.53 -3.89 -39.68
CA GLU A 10 -26.82 -5.10 -39.26
C GLU A 10 -27.85 -6.20 -39.02
N PRO A 11 -27.83 -7.29 -39.82
CA PRO A 11 -28.83 -8.33 -39.75
C PRO A 11 -28.29 -9.53 -38.96
N GLU A 12 -27.96 -9.39 -37.68
CA GLU A 12 -27.82 -10.54 -36.78
C GLU A 12 -28.29 -10.22 -35.34
N LEU A 13 -29.43 -10.83 -34.99
CA LEU A 13 -29.81 -11.28 -33.64
C LEU A 13 -30.20 -10.16 -32.64
N ALA A 14 -31.39 -9.59 -32.79
CA ALA A 14 -32.63 -10.11 -32.18
C ALA A 14 -32.62 -10.18 -30.63
N ASN A 15 -32.25 -9.07 -29.98
CA ASN A 15 -32.87 -8.68 -28.72
C ASN A 15 -33.54 -7.32 -28.94
N PHE A 16 -34.70 -7.35 -29.60
CA PHE A 16 -35.64 -6.25 -29.53
C PHE A 16 -36.08 -6.14 -28.07
N ALA A 17 -35.44 -5.23 -27.32
CA ALA A 17 -36.08 -4.67 -26.15
C ALA A 17 -37.43 -4.12 -26.66
N ALA A 18 -38.51 -4.77 -26.23
CA ALA A 18 -39.86 -4.27 -26.45
C ALA A 18 -39.95 -2.96 -25.67
N PHE A 19 -39.63 -1.85 -26.35
CA PHE A 19 -39.66 -0.54 -25.75
C PHE A 19 -41.15 -0.15 -25.64
N PRO A 20 -41.71 -0.04 -24.41
CA PRO A 20 -43.12 0.27 -24.23
C PRO A 20 -43.43 1.61 -24.90
N LEU A 21 -44.53 1.67 -25.66
CA LEU A 21 -44.95 2.87 -26.41
C LEU A 21 -45.52 4.01 -25.51
N ASP A 22 -45.17 3.99 -24.22
CA ASP A 22 -45.65 4.92 -23.17
C ASP A 22 -44.49 5.48 -22.34
N LEU A 23 -43.36 5.77 -22.99
CA LEU A 23 -42.21 6.38 -22.33
C LEU A 23 -42.31 7.89 -22.49
N ARG A 24 -42.46 8.57 -21.35
CA ARG A 24 -42.24 10.01 -21.31
C ARG A 24 -40.78 10.25 -21.68
N GLU A 25 -40.51 11.29 -22.46
CA GLU A 25 -39.17 11.68 -22.92
C GLU A 25 -38.08 11.63 -21.82
N THR A 26 -38.48 11.83 -20.56
CA THR A 26 -37.65 11.73 -19.36
C THR A 26 -37.12 10.32 -19.06
N ASP A 27 -37.89 9.26 -19.34
CA ASP A 27 -37.53 7.89 -19.00
C ASP A 27 -36.45 7.36 -19.97
N PHE A 28 -36.51 7.79 -21.24
CA PHE A 28 -35.51 7.48 -22.25
C PHE A 28 -34.16 8.16 -21.98
N LEU A 29 -34.19 9.43 -21.56
CA LEU A 29 -32.98 10.16 -21.19
C LEU A 29 -32.30 9.55 -19.96
N GLN A 30 -33.08 9.12 -18.96
CA GLN A 30 -32.56 8.44 -17.78
C GLN A 30 -31.85 7.13 -18.12
N GLU A 31 -32.40 6.36 -19.05
CA GLU A 31 -31.84 5.07 -19.48
C GLU A 31 -30.56 5.25 -20.30
N LEU A 32 -30.52 6.28 -21.16
CA LEU A 32 -29.31 6.69 -21.88
C LEU A 32 -28.20 7.17 -20.94
N ASP A 33 -28.52 7.99 -19.94
CA ASP A 33 -27.53 8.48 -18.97
C ASP A 33 -26.95 7.34 -18.14
N THR A 34 -27.78 6.36 -17.79
CA THR A 34 -27.33 5.14 -17.09
C THR A 34 -26.37 4.34 -17.96
N HIS A 35 -26.69 4.17 -19.25
CA HIS A 35 -25.82 3.45 -20.19
C HIS A 35 -24.49 4.17 -20.42
N ILE A 36 -24.51 5.49 -20.63
CA ILE A 36 -23.29 6.30 -20.80
C ILE A 36 -22.42 6.23 -19.54
N SER A 37 -23.02 6.30 -18.35
CA SER A 37 -22.30 6.19 -17.07
C SER A 37 -21.62 4.82 -16.93
N ASN A 38 -22.31 3.73 -17.28
CA ASN A 38 -21.74 2.38 -17.26
C ASN A 38 -20.54 2.26 -18.22
N LEU A 39 -20.66 2.78 -19.45
CA LEU A 39 -19.55 2.79 -20.41
C LEU A 39 -18.33 3.56 -19.91
N GLN A 40 -18.56 4.68 -19.21
CA GLN A 40 -17.48 5.46 -18.59
C GLN A 40 -16.81 4.69 -17.45
N GLN A 41 -17.58 3.97 -16.63
CA GLN A 41 -17.08 3.10 -15.58
C GLN A 41 -16.23 1.96 -16.15
N ASP A 42 -16.72 1.26 -17.17
CA ASP A 42 -15.99 0.18 -17.83
C ASP A 42 -14.64 0.66 -18.41
N ALA A 43 -14.63 1.86 -19.00
CA ALA A 43 -13.41 2.46 -19.53
C ALA A 43 -12.41 2.82 -18.42
N ALA A 44 -12.89 3.32 -17.28
CA ALA A 44 -12.06 3.64 -16.12
C ALA A 44 -11.47 2.36 -15.49
N GLU A 45 -12.27 1.30 -15.34
CA GLU A 45 -11.82 0.01 -14.81
C GLU A 45 -10.71 -0.59 -15.67
N ARG A 46 -10.86 -0.58 -17.00
CA ARG A 46 -9.83 -1.04 -17.94
C ARG A 46 -8.56 -0.17 -17.91
N ALA A 47 -8.71 1.14 -17.76
CA ALA A 47 -7.56 2.04 -17.64
C ALA A 47 -6.78 1.81 -16.34
N ILE A 48 -7.49 1.52 -15.23
CA ILE A 48 -6.88 1.14 -13.95
C ILE A 48 -6.15 -0.20 -14.08
N GLU A 49 -6.77 -1.20 -14.70
CA GLU A 49 -6.14 -2.51 -14.93
C GLU A 49 -4.84 -2.36 -15.74
N ALA A 50 -4.88 -1.59 -16.83
CA ALA A 50 -3.70 -1.32 -17.66
C ALA A 50 -2.58 -0.60 -16.89
N ALA A 51 -2.92 0.28 -15.95
CA ALA A 51 -1.93 0.99 -15.13
C ALA A 51 -1.30 0.10 -14.04
N ILE A 52 -2.06 -0.87 -13.49
CA ILE A 52 -1.58 -1.77 -12.43
C ILE A 52 -0.61 -2.84 -12.98
N VAL A 53 -0.69 -3.14 -14.28
CA VAL A 53 0.16 -4.15 -14.94
C VAL A 53 1.62 -3.68 -15.08
N ASP A 54 1.95 -2.41 -14.81
CA ASP A 54 3.34 -1.96 -14.79
C ASP A 54 4.13 -2.69 -13.71
N THR A 55 4.92 -3.68 -14.14
CA THR A 55 5.66 -4.58 -13.25
C THR A 55 6.95 -3.89 -12.85
N THR A 56 6.83 -2.86 -12.00
CA THR A 56 8.01 -2.20 -11.43
C THR A 56 8.77 -3.22 -10.59
N PRO A 57 10.05 -3.53 -10.92
CA PRO A 57 10.84 -4.46 -10.12
C PRO A 57 11.10 -3.83 -8.75
N MET A 58 10.34 -4.24 -7.74
CA MET A 58 10.54 -3.86 -6.35
C MET A 58 11.32 -4.97 -5.62
N PRO A 59 12.66 -4.88 -5.50
CA PRO A 59 13.46 -5.88 -4.80
C PRO A 59 13.33 -5.71 -3.28
N LEU A 60 12.12 -5.91 -2.73
CA LEU A 60 11.80 -5.73 -1.30
C LEU A 60 12.71 -6.56 -0.39
N ARG A 61 13.06 -7.79 -0.82
CA ARG A 61 13.95 -8.68 -0.06
C ARG A 61 15.37 -8.11 0.06
N THR A 62 15.83 -7.42 -0.97
CA THR A 62 17.17 -6.79 -0.99
C THR A 62 17.21 -5.54 -0.11
N LEU A 63 16.10 -4.78 -0.07
CA LEU A 63 15.96 -3.58 0.75
C LEU A 63 15.85 -3.89 2.25
N TYR A 64 15.17 -5.00 2.60
CA TYR A 64 15.00 -5.40 4.00
C TYR A 64 16.22 -6.13 4.59
N ASN A 65 17.26 -6.38 3.78
CA ASN A 65 18.49 -7.04 4.23
C ASN A 65 19.60 -6.00 4.49
N PRO A 66 20.12 -5.91 5.73
CA PRO A 66 21.12 -4.92 6.11
C PRO A 66 22.47 -5.10 5.42
N ASP A 67 22.74 -6.22 4.73
CA ASP A 67 23.98 -6.44 3.97
C ASP A 67 23.84 -6.04 2.48
N THR A 68 22.66 -6.20 1.90
CA THR A 68 22.43 -5.95 0.47
C THR A 68 21.77 -4.60 0.19
N CYS A 69 21.30 -3.91 1.23
CA CYS A 69 20.64 -2.61 1.09
C CYS A 69 21.65 -1.50 0.71
N PRO A 70 21.29 -0.59 -0.21
CA PRO A 70 22.08 0.61 -0.51
C PRO A 70 22.28 1.49 0.73
N VAL A 71 23.45 2.13 0.84
CA VAL A 71 23.82 2.93 2.02
C VAL A 71 22.87 4.09 2.29
N GLU A 72 22.37 4.72 1.22
CA GLU A 72 21.41 5.84 1.29
C GLU A 72 20.07 5.45 1.95
N LEU A 73 19.70 4.17 1.88
CA LEU A 73 18.44 3.66 2.42
C LEU A 73 18.60 2.99 3.80
N LEU A 74 19.84 2.82 4.28
CA LEU A 74 20.11 2.33 5.63
C LEU A 74 19.43 3.13 6.75
N PRO A 75 19.32 4.48 6.74
CA PRO A 75 18.58 5.19 7.79
C PRO A 75 17.09 4.82 7.83
N HIS A 76 16.46 4.60 6.68
CA HIS A 76 15.05 4.17 6.62
C HIS A 76 14.87 2.75 7.17
N LEU A 77 15.81 1.85 6.88
CA LEU A 77 15.83 0.51 7.45
C LEU A 77 16.05 0.56 8.97
N ALA A 78 16.97 1.41 9.44
CA ALA A 78 17.26 1.59 10.86
C ALA A 78 16.04 2.11 11.63
N SER A 79 15.30 3.07 11.06
CA SER A 79 14.04 3.56 11.63
C SER A 79 12.99 2.45 11.71
N SER A 80 12.87 1.64 10.65
CA SER A 80 11.95 0.49 10.61
C SER A 80 12.25 -0.57 11.67
N TRP A 81 13.52 -0.68 12.10
CA TRP A 81 13.97 -1.61 13.14
C TRP A 81 14.13 -0.96 14.53
N SER A 82 13.58 0.25 14.71
CA SER A 82 13.60 1.00 15.96
C SER A 82 15.01 1.16 16.54
N VAL A 83 15.99 1.53 15.71
CA VAL A 83 17.33 1.85 16.17
C VAL A 83 17.31 3.21 16.88
N ASP A 84 17.63 3.23 18.17
CA ASP A 84 17.50 4.42 19.02
C ASP A 84 18.52 5.53 18.71
N ARG A 85 19.74 5.16 18.28
CA ARG A 85 20.83 6.11 17.99
C ARG A 85 21.37 5.91 16.59
N TRP A 86 21.30 6.96 15.79
CA TRP A 86 21.79 6.98 14.41
C TRP A 86 22.62 8.24 14.16
N ASP A 87 23.75 8.10 13.47
CA ASP A 87 24.60 9.22 13.06
C ASP A 87 25.03 9.00 11.60
N GLU A 88 24.82 10.03 10.78
CA GLU A 88 25.15 9.99 9.35
C GLU A 88 26.65 9.94 9.10
N LYS A 89 27.47 10.41 10.04
CA LYS A 89 28.94 10.40 9.94
C LYS A 89 29.56 9.03 10.18
N TRP A 90 28.77 8.05 10.63
CA TRP A 90 29.26 6.69 10.84
C TRP A 90 29.69 6.04 9.53
N SER A 91 30.75 5.23 9.59
CA SER A 91 31.17 4.40 8.46
C SER A 91 30.09 3.36 8.15
N GLU A 92 29.99 2.98 6.88
CA GLU A 92 29.05 1.96 6.41
C GLU A 92 29.03 0.67 7.27
N PRO A 93 30.17 0.04 7.62
CA PRO A 93 30.16 -1.16 8.44
C PRO A 93 29.58 -0.93 9.84
N VAL A 94 29.80 0.25 10.43
CA VAL A 94 29.24 0.60 11.74
C VAL A 94 27.71 0.76 11.64
N LYS A 95 27.23 1.42 10.59
CA LYS A 95 25.78 1.56 10.31
C LYS A 95 25.12 0.19 10.15
N ARG A 96 25.69 -0.72 9.35
CA ARG A 96 25.16 -2.07 9.15
C ARG A 96 25.16 -2.89 10.44
N ASN A 97 26.21 -2.78 11.25
CA ASN A 97 26.29 -3.46 12.55
C ASN A 97 25.27 -2.92 13.55
N ALA A 98 25.02 -1.61 13.59
CA ALA A 98 24.00 -1.02 14.46
C ALA A 98 22.59 -1.54 14.13
N VAL A 99 22.28 -1.67 12.84
CA VAL A 99 21.02 -2.27 12.37
C VAL A 99 20.94 -3.75 12.77
N LYS A 100 21.97 -4.57 12.54
CA LYS A 100 21.98 -5.98 12.96
C LYS A 100 21.86 -6.18 14.48
N ALA A 101 22.50 -5.30 15.26
CA ALA A 101 22.50 -5.38 16.71
C ALA A 101 21.15 -4.99 17.34
N SER A 102 20.27 -4.29 16.61
CA SER A 102 18.97 -3.84 17.13
C SER A 102 18.12 -5.00 17.63
N PHE A 103 18.12 -6.12 16.90
CA PHE A 103 17.38 -7.32 17.29
C PHE A 103 17.83 -7.86 18.65
N TYR A 104 19.15 -7.98 18.85
CA TYR A 104 19.72 -8.44 20.11
C TYR A 104 19.37 -7.48 21.25
N VAL A 105 19.50 -6.18 21.01
CA VAL A 105 19.18 -5.14 22.00
C VAL A 105 17.71 -5.21 22.40
N HIS A 106 16.78 -5.23 21.44
CA HIS A 106 15.35 -5.31 21.73
C HIS A 106 14.93 -6.63 22.37
N ALA A 107 15.58 -7.75 22.03
CA ALA A 107 15.32 -9.03 22.68
C ALA A 107 15.73 -9.08 24.16
N HIS A 108 16.71 -8.26 24.57
CA HIS A 108 17.24 -8.24 25.94
C HIS A 108 16.75 -7.04 26.76
N LYS A 109 16.08 -6.08 26.12
CA LYS A 109 15.36 -5.00 26.81
C LYS A 109 14.30 -5.61 27.72
N GLY A 110 14.18 -5.09 28.94
CA GLY A 110 13.17 -5.54 29.92
C GLY A 110 13.43 -6.91 30.57
N THR A 111 14.52 -7.61 30.23
CA THR A 111 14.90 -8.83 30.97
C THR A 111 15.21 -8.49 32.43
N ILE A 112 14.83 -9.39 33.36
CA ILE A 112 15.10 -9.22 34.80
C ILE A 112 16.59 -8.93 35.06
N GLY A 113 17.50 -9.55 34.29
CA GLY A 113 18.94 -9.30 34.39
C GLY A 113 19.40 -7.93 33.87
N ALA A 114 18.72 -7.32 32.89
CA ALA A 114 18.99 -5.95 32.45
C ALA A 114 18.48 -4.94 33.49
N LEU A 115 17.28 -5.13 34.01
CA LEU A 115 16.73 -4.29 35.09
C LEU A 115 17.57 -4.41 36.36
N ARG A 116 17.95 -5.62 36.78
CA ARG A 116 18.73 -5.85 38.00
C ARG A 116 20.09 -5.14 37.96
N ARG A 117 20.76 -5.09 36.80
CA ARG A 117 22.04 -4.37 36.63
C ARG A 117 21.92 -2.84 36.70
N VAL A 118 20.76 -2.29 36.34
CA VAL A 118 20.47 -0.85 36.45
C VAL A 118 20.02 -0.50 37.88
N VAL A 119 19.29 -1.41 38.53
CA VAL A 119 18.63 -1.16 39.81
C VAL A 119 19.53 -1.51 41.01
N GLU A 120 20.40 -2.53 40.93
CA GLU A 120 21.35 -2.87 42.01
C GLU A 120 22.26 -1.69 42.40
N PRO A 121 22.83 -0.91 41.46
CA PRO A 121 23.63 0.27 41.80
C PRO A 121 22.83 1.43 42.41
N LEU A 122 21.51 1.46 42.20
CA LEU A 122 20.62 2.53 42.69
C LEU A 122 20.03 2.22 44.09
N GLY A 123 20.41 1.10 44.70
CA GLY A 123 19.99 0.73 46.05
C GLY A 123 18.53 0.29 46.19
N CYS A 124 17.81 0.07 45.08
CA CYS A 124 16.42 -0.40 45.14
C CYS A 124 16.40 -1.94 45.26
N ASP A 125 16.44 -2.43 46.50
CA ASP A 125 16.22 -3.85 46.78
C ASP A 125 14.73 -4.21 46.63
N ARG A 126 14.40 -5.51 46.62
CA ARG A 126 13.01 -6.01 46.46
C ARG A 126 12.12 -5.79 47.70
N SER A 127 12.48 -4.89 48.63
CA SER A 127 11.77 -4.70 49.91
C SER A 127 10.37 -4.09 49.81
N TRP A 128 10.01 -3.46 48.68
CA TRP A 128 8.72 -2.79 48.47
C TRP A 128 7.56 -3.74 48.10
N ARG A 129 7.73 -5.05 48.33
CA ARG A 129 6.66 -6.05 48.23
C ARG A 129 6.32 -6.59 49.63
N THR A 130 5.80 -5.72 50.48
CA THR A 130 5.03 -6.04 51.69
C THR A 130 3.96 -4.99 51.89
#